data_AF-A0A344TMC3-F1
#
_entry.id   AF-A0A344TMC3-F1
#
_cell.length_a   1.000
_cell.length_b   1.000
_cell.length_c   1.000
_cell.angle_alpha   90.00
_cell.angle_beta   90.00
_cell.angle_gamma   90.00
#
_symmetry.space_group_name_H-M   'P 1'
#
loop_
_entity.id
_entity.type
_entity.pdbx_description
1 polymer ?
#
loop_
_entity_poly.entity_id
_entity_poly.type
_entity_poly.pdbx_seq_one_letter_code
_entity_poly.pdbx_strand_id
1 'polypeptide(L)'
;MTKSIKLLLFLGVLAALSWGMYECKYYYSYYSDLKERPWAYSRDADAPLLVGKWQGRFTDPDGVAKKLALEIFVPTTDEERWEKAGRKSRRRRGSSARRNFDGIALVESKLGKETYELWGGVNKDDYHLFTLDFITDETKMLPINNFYINDSSPNSWRDDSMTLTLNFSYRRPDKSSFWSSSDPRFDKKVTVTLNRQKQ
;
A
#
# COMPACT_ATOMS: atom_id res chain seq x y z
N MET A 1 20.48 15.29 -53.57
CA MET A 1 20.04 15.38 -52.15
C MET A 1 21.21 15.88 -51.31
N THR A 2 21.09 17.07 -50.73
CA THR A 2 22.14 17.70 -49.92
C THR A 2 22.42 16.88 -48.66
N LYS A 3 23.68 16.89 -48.18
CA LYS A 3 24.10 16.15 -46.97
C LYS A 3 23.21 16.48 -45.75
N SER A 4 22.67 17.70 -45.69
CA SER A 4 21.73 18.18 -44.68
C SER A 4 20.40 17.42 -44.66
N ILE A 5 19.82 17.07 -45.83
CA ILE A 5 18.58 16.29 -45.89
C ILE A 5 18.80 14.86 -45.39
N LYS A 6 19.94 14.25 -45.75
CA LYS A 6 20.29 12.90 -45.25
C LYS A 6 20.52 12.89 -43.73
N LEU A 7 21.15 13.94 -43.18
CA LEU A 7 21.34 14.09 -41.74
C LEU A 7 20.01 14.26 -41.00
N LEU A 8 19.09 15.09 -41.52
CA LEU A 8 17.77 15.27 -40.92
C LEU A 8 16.94 13.98 -40.94
N LEU A 9 16.97 13.22 -42.05
CA LEU A 9 16.30 11.93 -42.14
C LEU A 9 16.89 10.92 -41.14
N PHE A 10 18.22 10.89 -41.01
CA PHE A 10 18.90 10.02 -40.04
C PHE A 10 18.52 10.38 -38.59
N LEU A 11 18.51 11.68 -38.24
CA LEU A 11 18.06 12.14 -36.92
C LEU A 11 16.58 11.82 -36.69
N GLY A 12 15.73 11.93 -37.71
CA GLY A 12 14.32 11.54 -37.64
C GLY A 12 14.13 10.05 -37.35
N VAL A 13 14.90 9.17 -38.02
CA VAL A 13 14.89 7.72 -37.75
C VAL A 13 15.35 7.43 -36.33
N LEU A 14 16.43 8.07 -35.86
CA LEU A 14 16.91 7.90 -34.49
C LEU A 14 15.88 8.36 -33.45
N ALA A 15 15.20 9.49 -33.70
CA ALA A 15 14.14 9.98 -32.84
C ALA A 15 12.96 8.99 -32.78
N ALA A 16 12.53 8.45 -33.92
CA ALA A 16 11.46 7.45 -33.99
C ALA A 16 11.85 6.14 -33.28
N LEU A 17 13.09 5.68 -33.43
CA LEU A 17 13.60 4.50 -32.72
C LEU A 17 13.67 4.73 -31.20
N SER A 18 14.12 5.91 -30.78
CA SER A 18 14.16 6.29 -29.37
C SER A 18 12.75 6.32 -28.76
N TRP A 19 11.79 6.92 -29.47
CA TRP A 19 10.38 6.92 -29.07
C TRP A 19 9.78 5.51 -29.01
N GLY A 20 10.01 4.69 -30.04
CA GLY A 20 9.55 3.31 -30.05
C GLY A 20 10.11 2.47 -28.90
N MET A 21 11.38 2.66 -28.53
CA MET A 21 11.97 2.00 -27.37
C MET A 21 11.35 2.48 -26.05
N TYR A 22 11.00 3.76 -25.94
CA TYR A 22 10.34 4.35 -24.77
C TYR A 22 8.94 3.73 -24.55
N GLU A 23 8.13 3.68 -25.60
CA GLU A 23 6.81 3.03 -25.59
C GLU A 23 6.88 1.54 -25.25
N CYS A 24 7.78 0.79 -25.91
CA CYS A 24 7.96 -0.63 -25.66
C CYS A 24 8.32 -0.92 -24.19
N LYS A 25 9.16 -0.09 -23.57
CA LYS A 25 9.51 -0.23 -22.14
C LYS A 25 8.31 0.01 -21.23
N TYR A 26 7.49 1.02 -21.54
CA TYR A 26 6.29 1.32 -20.77
C TYR A 26 5.32 0.12 -20.79
N TYR A 27 4.93 -0.32 -21.99
CA TYR A 27 3.96 -1.41 -22.13
C TYR A 27 4.50 -2.73 -21.60
N TYR A 28 5.79 -3.03 -21.79
CA TYR A 28 6.40 -4.21 -21.18
C TYR A 28 6.30 -4.17 -19.65
N SER A 29 6.61 -3.03 -19.02
CA SER A 29 6.48 -2.87 -17.56
C SER A 29 5.04 -3.04 -17.12
N TYR A 30 4.08 -2.43 -17.82
CA TYR A 30 2.66 -2.54 -17.52
C TYR A 30 2.15 -3.98 -17.63
N TYR A 31 2.49 -4.70 -18.70
CA TYR A 31 2.11 -6.11 -18.84
C TYR A 31 2.78 -7.02 -17.80
N SER A 32 4.01 -6.69 -17.38
CA SER A 32 4.66 -7.38 -16.26
C SER A 32 3.88 -7.17 -14.96
N ASP A 33 3.45 -5.93 -14.68
CA ASP A 33 2.65 -5.61 -13.48
C ASP A 33 1.30 -6.34 -13.49
N LEU A 34 0.58 -6.35 -14.60
CA LEU A 34 -0.69 -7.10 -14.74
C LEU A 34 -0.56 -8.59 -14.41
N LYS A 35 0.58 -9.19 -14.79
CA LYS A 35 0.83 -10.62 -14.55
C LYS A 35 1.32 -10.90 -13.13
N GLU A 36 2.23 -10.06 -12.62
CA GLU A 36 2.94 -10.32 -11.37
C GLU A 36 2.25 -9.72 -10.14
N ARG A 37 1.31 -8.79 -10.36
CA ARG A 37 0.59 -8.04 -9.33
C ARG A 37 -0.91 -7.94 -9.66
N PRO A 38 -1.61 -9.07 -9.87
CA PRO A 38 -3.04 -9.05 -10.19
C PRO A 38 -3.91 -8.51 -9.05
N TRP A 39 -3.36 -8.38 -7.83
CA TRP A 39 -4.01 -7.72 -6.69
C TRP A 39 -3.99 -6.19 -6.76
N ALA A 40 -3.13 -5.59 -7.59
CA ALA A 40 -2.98 -4.14 -7.72
C ALA A 40 -3.37 -3.60 -9.11
N TYR A 41 -3.32 -4.45 -10.14
CA TYR A 41 -3.57 -4.02 -11.52
C TYR A 41 -4.50 -5.00 -12.23
N SER A 42 -5.44 -4.45 -12.99
CA SER A 42 -6.29 -5.19 -13.92
C SER A 42 -6.50 -4.37 -15.19
N ARG A 43 -6.90 -5.03 -16.28
CA ARG A 43 -7.42 -4.37 -17.48
C ARG A 43 -8.93 -4.11 -17.38
N ASP A 44 -9.60 -4.89 -16.55
CA ASP A 44 -11.01 -4.69 -16.25
C ASP A 44 -11.13 -3.60 -15.19
N ALA A 45 -11.93 -2.56 -15.51
CA ALA A 45 -12.13 -1.41 -14.67
C ALA A 45 -12.90 -1.76 -13.39
N ASP A 46 -13.72 -2.80 -13.44
CA ASP A 46 -14.57 -3.25 -12.32
C ASP A 46 -13.92 -4.42 -11.54
N ALA A 47 -12.68 -4.78 -11.87
CA ALA A 47 -12.00 -5.86 -11.17
C ALA A 47 -11.80 -5.51 -9.69
N PRO A 48 -12.10 -6.45 -8.77
CA PRO A 48 -11.81 -6.24 -7.37
C PRO A 48 -10.30 -6.29 -7.13
N LEU A 49 -9.73 -5.18 -6.65
CA LEU A 49 -8.29 -5.04 -6.40
C LEU A 49 -8.03 -4.66 -4.94
N LEU A 50 -6.98 -5.17 -4.31
CA LEU A 50 -6.61 -4.82 -2.94
C LEU A 50 -6.38 -3.31 -2.76
N VAL A 51 -5.79 -2.67 -3.78
CA VAL A 51 -5.50 -1.24 -3.79
C VAL A 51 -6.79 -0.40 -3.70
N GLY A 52 -6.67 0.78 -3.11
CA GLY A 52 -7.77 1.72 -2.94
C GLY A 52 -8.14 1.97 -1.49
N LYS A 53 -9.34 2.54 -1.29
CA LYS A 53 -9.81 3.07 -0.01
C LYS A 53 -10.79 2.11 0.65
N TRP A 54 -10.62 1.92 1.95
CA TRP A 54 -11.37 0.96 2.77
C TRP A 54 -11.74 1.62 4.10
N GLN A 55 -12.90 1.25 4.66
CA GLN A 55 -13.27 1.73 5.99
C GLN A 55 -14.07 0.72 6.80
N GLY A 56 -13.96 0.81 8.11
CA GLY A 56 -14.79 0.07 9.04
C GLY A 56 -14.71 0.64 10.46
N ARG A 57 -15.29 -0.08 11.40
CA ARG A 57 -15.37 0.32 12.81
C ARG A 57 -14.97 -0.85 13.68
N PHE A 58 -14.26 -0.55 14.76
CA PHE A 58 -13.84 -1.54 15.74
C PHE A 58 -13.86 -0.94 17.13
N THR A 59 -13.72 -1.80 18.14
CA THR A 59 -13.58 -1.40 19.53
C THR A 59 -12.23 -1.87 20.02
N ASP A 60 -11.44 -0.95 20.57
CA ASP A 60 -10.09 -1.26 21.04
C ASP A 60 -10.08 -2.10 22.34
N PRO A 61 -8.91 -2.47 22.87
CA PRO A 61 -8.84 -3.21 24.12
C PRO A 61 -9.43 -2.48 25.35
N ASP A 62 -9.46 -1.15 25.33
CA ASP A 62 -10.06 -0.30 26.37
C ASP A 62 -11.58 -0.10 26.21
N GLY A 63 -12.20 -0.70 25.19
CA GLY A 63 -13.63 -0.56 24.94
C GLY A 63 -13.99 0.73 24.20
N VAL A 64 -13.01 1.47 23.66
CA VAL A 64 -13.23 2.69 22.89
C VAL A 64 -13.61 2.35 21.46
N ALA A 65 -14.77 2.80 21.02
CA ALA A 65 -15.19 2.70 19.63
C ALA A 65 -14.34 3.62 18.74
N LYS A 66 -13.70 3.05 17.71
CA LYS A 66 -12.86 3.74 16.74
C LYS A 66 -13.36 3.46 15.30
N LYS A 67 -13.17 4.43 14.41
CA LYS A 67 -13.34 4.29 12.97
C LYS A 67 -11.95 4.11 12.36
N LEU A 68 -11.76 3.09 11.53
CA LEU A 68 -10.55 2.89 10.73
C LEU A 68 -10.86 3.21 9.28
N ALA A 69 -10.10 4.13 8.68
CA ALA A 69 -10.04 4.34 7.25
C ALA A 69 -8.63 4.02 6.79
N LEU A 70 -8.47 3.19 5.76
CA LEU A 70 -7.17 2.98 5.12
C LEU A 70 -7.22 3.24 3.62
N GLU A 71 -6.06 3.55 3.08
CA GLU A 71 -5.80 3.64 1.65
C GLU A 71 -4.54 2.83 1.33
N ILE A 72 -4.69 1.82 0.48
CA ILE A 72 -3.58 1.03 -0.05
C ILE A 72 -3.23 1.60 -1.42
N PHE A 73 -1.97 2.02 -1.60
CA PHE A 73 -1.52 2.64 -2.84
C PHE A 73 -1.16 1.61 -3.90
N VAL A 74 -1.27 2.02 -5.16
CA VAL A 74 -0.71 1.26 -6.27
C VAL A 74 0.82 1.25 -6.18
N PRO A 75 1.49 0.09 -6.36
CA PRO A 75 2.95 0.02 -6.23
C PRO A 75 3.76 0.88 -7.21
N THR A 76 3.17 1.28 -8.33
CA THR A 76 3.80 2.10 -9.37
C THR A 76 2.70 2.82 -10.15
N THR A 77 2.70 4.14 -10.06
CA THR A 77 1.78 4.99 -10.83
C THR A 77 2.17 5.04 -12.30
N ASP A 78 1.26 5.51 -13.16
CA ASP A 78 1.53 5.67 -14.60
C ASP A 78 2.63 6.71 -14.86
N GLU A 79 2.64 7.79 -14.09
CA GLU A 79 3.68 8.83 -14.15
C GLU A 79 5.06 8.28 -13.80
N GLU A 80 5.16 7.51 -12.71
CA GLU A 80 6.41 6.83 -12.35
C GLU A 80 6.85 5.84 -13.42
N ARG A 81 5.90 5.14 -14.05
CA ARG A 81 6.20 4.18 -15.12
C ARG A 81 6.78 4.89 -16.34
N TRP A 82 6.22 6.03 -16.71
CA TRP A 82 6.77 6.89 -17.78
C TRP A 82 8.16 7.39 -17.45
N GLU A 83 8.38 7.88 -16.23
CA GLU A 83 9.71 8.32 -15.79
C GLU A 83 10.74 7.18 -15.82
N LYS A 84 10.34 5.97 -15.38
CA LYS A 84 11.19 4.76 -15.43
C LYS A 84 11.50 4.34 -16.87
N ALA A 85 10.55 4.46 -17.81
CA ALA A 85 10.76 4.12 -19.22
C ALA A 85 11.82 5.01 -19.88
N GLY A 86 11.89 6.28 -19.48
CA GLY A 86 12.87 7.27 -19.97
C GLY A 86 14.29 7.09 -19.40
N ARG A 87 14.45 6.34 -18.30
CA ARG A 87 15.75 6.15 -17.62
C ARG A 87 16.44 4.85 -18.07
N LYS A 88 17.78 4.84 -18.02
CA LYS A 88 18.58 3.62 -18.23
C LYS A 88 18.42 2.71 -17.01
N SER A 89 17.69 1.61 -17.18
CA SER A 89 17.43 0.65 -16.09
C SER A 89 18.73 0.12 -15.50
N ARG A 90 19.07 0.55 -14.27
CA ARG A 90 20.03 -0.15 -13.44
C ARG A 90 19.28 -1.31 -12.80
N ARG A 91 19.65 -2.55 -13.15
CA ARG A 91 19.18 -3.77 -12.48
C ARG A 91 19.49 -3.68 -10.98
N ARG A 92 18.53 -3.24 -10.17
CA ARG A 92 18.55 -3.53 -8.73
C ARG A 92 17.85 -4.87 -8.52
N ARG A 93 18.60 -5.86 -8.01
CA ARG A 93 18.06 -7.12 -7.49
C ARG A 93 17.14 -6.79 -6.32
N GLY A 94 15.89 -7.22 -6.38
CA GLY A 94 14.91 -7.03 -5.31
C GLY A 94 13.62 -7.78 -5.59
N SER A 95 13.68 -9.11 -5.56
CA SER A 95 12.53 -10.00 -5.81
C SER A 95 11.44 -9.92 -4.72
N SER A 96 11.64 -9.15 -3.65
CA SER A 96 10.65 -8.89 -2.60
C SER A 96 9.72 -7.71 -2.88
N ALA A 97 10.11 -6.75 -3.75
CA ALA A 97 9.31 -5.54 -4.01
C ALA A 97 8.00 -5.79 -4.79
N ARG A 98 7.84 -6.97 -5.39
CA ARG A 98 6.69 -7.21 -6.27
C ARG A 98 5.39 -7.44 -5.51
N ARG A 99 5.45 -7.97 -4.29
CA ARG A 99 4.27 -8.28 -3.48
C ARG A 99 4.02 -7.29 -2.36
N ASN A 100 4.93 -6.34 -2.18
CA ASN A 100 4.81 -5.34 -1.14
C ASN A 100 4.03 -4.13 -1.66
N PHE A 101 3.38 -3.45 -0.74
CA PHE A 101 2.69 -2.19 -0.98
C PHE A 101 2.83 -1.29 0.23
N ASP A 102 2.63 -0.01 -0.03
CA ASP A 102 2.54 1.03 0.97
C ASP A 102 1.11 1.56 1.03
N GLY A 103 0.80 2.26 2.11
CA GLY A 103 -0.49 2.88 2.29
C GLY A 103 -0.49 3.83 3.47
N ILE A 104 -1.67 4.34 3.78
CA ILE A 104 -1.91 5.16 4.97
C ILE A 104 -3.17 4.68 5.68
N ALA A 105 -3.21 4.85 6.99
CA ALA A 105 -4.43 4.69 7.77
C ALA A 105 -4.68 5.89 8.66
N LEU A 106 -5.97 6.16 8.87
CA LEU A 106 -6.49 7.12 9.81
C LEU A 106 -7.43 6.40 10.75
N VAL A 107 -7.14 6.47 12.04
CA VAL A 107 -8.02 5.99 13.10
C VAL A 107 -8.60 7.20 13.82
N GLU A 108 -9.93 7.27 13.90
CA GLU A 108 -10.65 8.35 14.57
C GLU A 108 -11.49 7.81 15.72
N SER A 109 -11.45 8.49 16.86
CA SER A 109 -12.26 8.15 18.03
C SER A 109 -12.61 9.40 18.84
N LYS A 110 -13.34 9.22 19.95
CA LYS A 110 -13.57 10.29 20.94
C LYS A 110 -12.28 10.83 21.57
N LEU A 111 -11.18 10.07 21.52
CA LEU A 111 -9.89 10.42 22.09
C LEU A 111 -9.03 11.27 21.16
N GLY A 112 -9.37 11.34 19.88
CA GLY A 112 -8.62 12.06 18.87
C GLY A 112 -8.43 11.26 17.59
N LYS A 113 -7.44 11.68 16.80
CA LYS A 113 -7.08 11.08 15.52
C LYS A 113 -5.66 10.55 15.55
N GLU A 114 -5.46 9.38 14.97
CA GLU A 114 -4.17 8.71 14.87
C GLU A 114 -3.90 8.43 13.39
N THR A 115 -2.76 8.87 12.88
CA THR A 115 -2.33 8.59 11.51
C THR A 115 -1.21 7.56 11.51
N TYR A 116 -1.28 6.64 10.56
CA TYR A 116 -0.32 5.57 10.39
C TYR A 116 0.16 5.53 8.94
N GLU A 117 1.45 5.29 8.76
CA GLU A 117 1.98 4.72 7.53
C GLU A 117 1.76 3.20 7.56
N LEU A 118 1.36 2.63 6.42
CA LEU A 118 1.12 1.21 6.30
C LEU A 118 2.16 0.58 5.39
N TRP A 119 2.84 -0.44 5.89
CA TRP A 119 3.70 -1.30 5.08
C TRP A 119 3.11 -2.70 5.05
N GLY A 120 2.89 -3.24 3.85
CA GLY A 120 2.21 -4.50 3.69
C GLY A 120 2.80 -5.38 2.61
N GLY A 121 2.36 -6.63 2.61
CA GLY A 121 2.74 -7.60 1.59
C GLY A 121 1.70 -8.69 1.41
N VAL A 122 1.39 -9.03 0.16
CA VAL A 122 0.52 -10.16 -0.17
C VAL A 122 1.27 -11.48 -0.14
N ASN A 123 0.57 -12.55 0.23
CA ASN A 123 1.10 -13.91 0.17
C ASN A 123 1.34 -14.33 -1.29
N LYS A 124 2.37 -15.14 -1.54
CA LYS A 124 2.71 -15.64 -2.87
C LYS A 124 1.72 -16.68 -3.38
N ASP A 125 1.17 -17.49 -2.50
CA ASP A 125 0.32 -18.63 -2.85
C ASP A 125 -1.15 -18.20 -3.00
N ASP A 126 -1.55 -17.17 -2.24
CA ASP A 126 -2.88 -16.55 -2.37
C ASP A 126 -2.79 -15.04 -2.13
N TYR A 127 -2.97 -14.25 -3.20
CA TYR A 127 -2.93 -12.78 -3.11
C TYR A 127 -4.08 -12.16 -2.31
N HIS A 128 -5.09 -12.95 -1.94
CA HIS A 128 -6.16 -12.53 -1.04
C HIS A 128 -5.71 -12.49 0.42
N LEU A 129 -4.58 -13.12 0.76
CA LEU A 129 -3.99 -13.12 2.09
C LEU A 129 -2.83 -12.12 2.15
N PHE A 130 -2.74 -11.37 3.23
CA PHE A 130 -1.70 -10.35 3.39
C PHE A 130 -1.41 -10.02 4.86
N THR A 131 -0.36 -9.23 5.09
CA THR A 131 0.00 -8.66 6.39
C THR A 131 0.11 -7.14 6.27
N LEU A 132 -0.15 -6.42 7.35
CA LEU A 132 0.09 -4.97 7.44
C LEU A 132 0.77 -4.63 8.75
N ASP A 133 1.82 -3.82 8.66
CA ASP A 133 2.43 -3.12 9.77
C ASP A 133 1.90 -1.69 9.83
N PHE A 134 1.59 -1.22 11.04
CA PHE A 134 1.06 0.12 11.28
C PHE A 134 2.13 0.97 11.97
N ILE A 135 2.76 1.85 11.20
CA ILE A 135 3.83 2.72 11.70
C ILE A 135 3.21 4.04 12.14
N THR A 136 3.14 4.24 13.45
CA THR A 136 2.64 5.49 14.04
C THR A 136 3.65 6.62 13.87
N ASP A 137 3.17 7.80 13.49
CA ASP A 137 3.95 9.03 13.58
C ASP A 137 4.11 9.46 15.05
N GLU A 138 5.30 9.24 15.60
CA GLU A 138 5.65 9.59 16.99
C GLU A 138 5.53 11.08 17.31
N THR A 139 5.47 11.95 16.30
CA THR A 139 5.28 13.40 16.49
C THR A 139 3.80 13.78 16.65
N LYS A 140 2.87 12.91 16.23
CA LYS A 140 1.42 13.14 16.24
C LYS A 140 0.66 12.20 17.18
N MET A 141 1.37 11.55 18.10
CA MET A 141 0.74 10.71 19.12
C MET A 141 -0.18 11.53 20.03
N LEU A 142 -1.26 10.91 20.49
CA LEU A 142 -2.16 11.50 21.46
C LEU A 142 -1.44 11.70 22.81
N PRO A 143 -1.68 12.82 23.52
CA PRO A 143 -1.05 13.12 24.81
C PRO A 143 -1.70 12.36 25.97
N ILE A 144 -2.21 11.15 25.72
CA ILE A 144 -2.89 10.28 26.69
C ILE A 144 -2.41 8.84 26.51
N ASN A 145 -2.64 8.02 27.53
CA ASN A 145 -2.51 6.58 27.41
C ASN A 145 -3.52 6.03 26.39
N ASN A 146 -3.06 5.18 25.47
CA ASN A 146 -3.93 4.63 24.44
C ASN A 146 -3.34 3.35 23.85
N PHE A 147 -4.20 2.44 23.41
CA PHE A 147 -3.82 1.34 22.55
C PHE A 147 -3.77 1.81 21.09
N TYR A 148 -2.55 1.79 20.53
CA TYR A 148 -2.26 2.04 19.13
C TYR A 148 -2.27 0.72 18.37
N ILE A 149 -2.70 0.75 17.12
CA ILE A 149 -2.55 -0.43 16.23
C ILE A 149 -1.06 -0.59 15.95
N ASN A 150 -0.54 -1.79 16.16
CA ASN A 150 0.87 -2.12 15.90
C ASN A 150 1.03 -2.80 14.55
N ASP A 151 0.23 -3.84 14.32
CA ASP A 151 0.24 -4.65 13.12
C ASP A 151 -1.12 -5.34 12.96
N SER A 152 -1.32 -6.01 11.83
CA SER A 152 -2.46 -6.87 11.63
C SER A 152 -2.08 -8.14 10.88
N SER A 153 -2.47 -9.27 11.48
CA SER A 153 -2.26 -10.61 10.93
C SER A 153 -3.04 -11.65 11.75
N PRO A 154 -3.66 -12.65 11.09
CA PRO A 154 -3.76 -12.83 9.64
C PRO A 154 -4.82 -11.89 9.03
N ASN A 155 -4.59 -11.43 7.79
CA ASN A 155 -5.56 -10.62 7.05
C ASN A 155 -6.01 -11.30 5.76
N SER A 156 -7.23 -11.00 5.33
CA SER A 156 -7.77 -11.45 4.05
C SER A 156 -8.63 -10.39 3.39
N TRP A 157 -8.73 -10.42 2.07
CA TRP A 157 -9.67 -9.58 1.33
C TRP A 157 -10.33 -10.40 0.21
N ARG A 158 -11.56 -10.03 -0.13
CA ARG A 158 -12.30 -10.56 -1.27
C ARG A 158 -13.30 -9.51 -1.70
N ASP A 159 -13.29 -9.18 -2.99
CA ASP A 159 -14.18 -8.21 -3.60
C ASP A 159 -14.10 -6.83 -2.91
N ASP A 160 -15.21 -6.39 -2.33
CA ASP A 160 -15.37 -5.13 -1.60
C ASP A 160 -15.29 -5.30 -0.08
N SER A 161 -14.84 -6.46 0.41
CA SER A 161 -14.67 -6.74 1.83
C SER A 161 -13.25 -7.14 2.18
N MET A 162 -12.76 -6.64 3.31
CA MET A 162 -11.45 -6.94 3.87
C MET A 162 -11.60 -7.23 5.35
N THR A 163 -10.95 -8.28 5.82
CA THR A 163 -10.87 -8.64 7.24
C THR A 163 -9.46 -8.45 7.74
N LEU A 164 -9.30 -7.65 8.78
CA LEU A 164 -8.03 -7.46 9.48
C LEU A 164 -8.13 -8.00 10.91
N THR A 165 -7.12 -8.73 11.37
CA THR A 165 -6.95 -9.06 12.79
C THR A 165 -5.92 -8.13 13.39
N LEU A 166 -6.38 -7.09 14.08
CA LEU A 166 -5.56 -6.03 14.67
C LEU A 166 -4.87 -6.50 15.95
N ASN A 167 -3.57 -6.26 16.03
CA ASN A 167 -2.76 -6.36 17.24
C ASN A 167 -2.41 -4.94 17.73
N PHE A 168 -2.32 -4.77 19.04
CA PHE A 168 -2.19 -3.44 19.64
C PHE A 168 -0.92 -3.33 20.47
N SER A 169 -0.39 -2.11 20.54
CA SER A 169 0.64 -1.71 21.50
C SER A 169 0.08 -0.63 22.40
N TYR A 170 0.25 -0.79 23.72
CA TYR A 170 -0.13 0.26 24.66
C TYR A 170 1.01 1.26 24.80
N ARG A 171 0.71 2.53 24.53
CA ARG A 171 1.70 3.60 24.62
C ARG A 171 1.24 4.69 25.59
N ARG A 172 2.22 5.21 26.33
CA ARG A 172 2.05 6.30 27.29
C ARG A 172 2.34 7.66 26.64
N PRO A 173 1.92 8.79 27.25
CA PRO A 173 2.20 10.13 26.74
C PRO A 173 3.69 10.45 26.54
N ASP A 174 4.56 9.81 27.32
CA ASP A 174 6.02 9.92 27.21
C ASP A 174 6.61 9.10 26.04
N LYS A 175 5.75 8.52 25.20
CA LYS A 175 6.06 7.65 24.06
C LYS A 175 6.63 6.29 24.43
N SER A 176 6.75 5.97 25.72
CA SER A 176 7.16 4.64 26.14
C SER A 176 6.05 3.61 25.83
N SER A 177 6.47 2.43 25.40
CA SER A 177 5.60 1.27 25.31
C SER A 177 5.57 0.57 26.65
N PHE A 178 4.40 0.12 27.09
CA PHE A 178 4.23 -0.67 28.30
C PHE A 178 3.51 -1.97 27.97
N TRP A 179 3.83 -3.03 28.72
CA TRP A 179 3.21 -4.34 28.56
C TRP A 179 3.07 -5.02 29.92
N SER A 180 1.99 -5.79 30.10
CA SER A 180 1.72 -6.55 31.31
C SER A 180 1.05 -7.88 30.97
N SER A 181 1.70 -9.00 31.29
CA SER A 181 1.11 -10.35 31.12
C SER A 181 -0.09 -10.64 32.02
N SER A 182 -0.23 -9.90 33.13
CA SER A 182 -1.35 -10.08 34.05
C SER A 182 -2.63 -9.37 33.58
N ASP A 183 -2.54 -8.47 32.60
CA ASP A 183 -3.68 -7.72 32.08
C ASP A 183 -4.05 -8.24 30.68
N PRO A 184 -5.21 -8.92 30.53
CA PRO A 184 -5.61 -9.56 29.29
C PRO A 184 -5.84 -8.58 28.13
N ARG A 185 -5.91 -7.26 28.38
CA ARG A 185 -6.03 -6.25 27.32
C ARG A 185 -4.79 -6.19 26.44
N PHE A 186 -3.60 -6.52 26.96
CA PHE A 186 -2.35 -6.43 26.22
C PHE A 186 -2.18 -7.54 25.16
N ASP A 187 -2.90 -8.66 25.31
CA ASP A 187 -2.90 -9.77 24.35
C ASP A 187 -4.16 -9.80 23.48
N LYS A 188 -5.08 -8.83 23.68
CA LYS A 188 -6.36 -8.80 23.00
C LYS A 188 -6.19 -8.46 21.53
N LYS A 189 -6.65 -9.36 20.66
CA LYS A 189 -6.74 -9.15 19.21
C LYS A 189 -8.16 -8.75 18.85
N VAL A 190 -8.30 -7.82 17.91
CA VAL A 190 -9.60 -7.35 17.44
C VAL A 190 -9.73 -7.62 15.96
N THR A 191 -10.74 -8.41 15.58
CA THR A 191 -11.05 -8.62 14.17
C THR A 191 -11.99 -7.53 13.69
N VAL A 192 -11.63 -6.86 12.60
CA VAL A 192 -12.44 -5.81 11.97
C VAL A 192 -12.69 -6.15 10.52
N THR A 193 -13.93 -5.92 10.09
CA THR A 193 -14.30 -5.97 8.67
C THR A 193 -14.36 -4.54 8.12
N LEU A 194 -13.63 -4.34 7.02
CA LEU A 194 -13.57 -3.10 6.28
C LEU A 194 -14.28 -3.30 4.95
N ASN A 195 -14.99 -2.27 4.51
CA ASN A 195 -15.68 -2.24 3.25
C ASN A 195 -15.02 -1.23 2.32
N ARG A 196 -14.95 -1.56 1.04
CA ARG A 196 -14.43 -0.64 0.02
C ARG A 196 -15.25 0.65 0.01
N GLN A 197 -14.57 1.77 -0.16
CA GLN A 197 -15.19 3.05 -0.43
C GLN A 197 -15.31 3.22 -1.94
N LYS A 198 -16.56 3.33 -2.42
CA LYS A 198 -16.81 3.77 -3.80
C LYS A 198 -16.45 5.25 -3.89
N GLN A 199 -15.62 5.60 -4.85
CA GLN A 199 -15.29 6.99 -5.17
C GLN A 199 -16.50 7.68 -5.80
#